data_AF-A0A9X0X5K2-F1
#
_entry.id   AF-A0A9X0X5K2-F1
#
_cell.length_a   1.000
_cell.length_b   1.000
_cell.length_c   1.000
_cell.angle_alpha   90.00
_cell.angle_beta   90.00
_cell.angle_gamma   90.00
#
_symmetry.space_group_name_H-M   'P 1'
#
loop_
_entity.id
_entity.type
_entity.pdbx_description
1 polymer ?
#
loop_
_entity_poly.entity_id
_entity_poly.type
_entity_poly.pdbx_seq_one_letter_code
_entity_poly.pdbx_strand_id
1 'polypeptide(L)'
;MESKEQLLMELLGLTARSLTHLTASMTSMSFELMRSEDEITKVAGRRMIDRMATISAGLDEHWRLIGELTGVHVAHEQIETIEEIQLQAPPSLPPN
;
A
#
# COMPACT_ATOMS: atom_id res chain seq x y z
N MET A 1 -6.04 29.20 21.12
CA MET A 1 -5.84 27.74 21.32
C MET A 1 -5.92 26.95 20.01
N GLU A 2 -6.57 27.46 18.96
CA GLU A 2 -6.72 26.78 17.65
C GLU A 2 -5.42 26.38 16.94
N SER A 3 -4.33 27.15 17.06
CA SER A 3 -3.09 26.87 16.33
C SER A 3 -2.44 25.52 16.67
N LYS A 4 -2.54 25.05 17.91
CA LYS A 4 -1.94 23.76 18.31
C LYS A 4 -2.74 22.58 17.80
N GLU A 5 -4.07 22.66 17.86
CA GLU A 5 -4.96 21.61 17.35
C GLU A 5 -4.82 21.48 15.83
N GLN A 6 -4.71 22.60 15.13
CA GLN A 6 -4.49 22.64 13.69
C GLN A 6 -3.15 22.00 13.28
N LEU A 7 -2.06 22.32 13.99
CA LEU A 7 -0.75 21.69 13.78
C LEU A 7 -0.77 20.17 14.06
N LEU A 8 -1.50 19.73 15.09
CA LEU A 8 -1.64 18.30 15.39
C LEU A 8 -2.42 17.56 14.31
N MET A 9 -3.49 18.17 13.79
CA MET A 9 -4.25 17.62 12.66
C MET A 9 -3.40 17.53 11.38
N GLU A 10 -2.59 18.54 11.10
CA GLU A 10 -1.68 18.54 9.96
C GLU A 10 -0.61 17.44 10.09
N LEU A 11 0.04 17.35 11.25
CA LEU A 11 1.04 16.30 11.53
C LEU A 11 0.43 14.90 11.42
N LEU A 12 -0.79 14.72 11.92
CA LEU A 12 -1.51 13.44 11.82
C LEU A 12 -1.77 13.05 10.36
N GLY A 13 -2.25 14.00 9.54
CA GLY A 13 -2.48 13.78 8.11
C GLY A 13 -1.19 13.49 7.33
N LEU A 14 -0.10 14.20 7.64
CA LEU A 14 1.22 13.93 7.05
C LEU A 14 1.75 12.55 7.43
N THR A 15 1.61 12.16 8.70
CA THR A 15 2.06 10.86 9.21
C THR A 15 1.29 9.71 8.54
N ALA A 16 -0.04 9.81 8.45
CA ALA A 16 -0.87 8.82 7.78
C ALA A 16 -0.48 8.66 6.29
N ARG A 17 -0.19 9.77 5.59
CA ARG A 17 0.30 9.74 4.21
C ARG A 17 1.69 9.11 4.09
N SER A 18 2.64 9.46 4.96
CA SER A 18 3.95 8.82 4.98
C SER A 18 3.86 7.31 5.21
N LEU A 19 2.99 6.85 6.12
CA LEU A 19 2.75 5.43 6.35
C LEU A 19 2.15 4.73 5.13
N THR A 20 1.27 5.42 4.40
CA THR A 20 0.70 4.91 3.15
C THR A 20 1.79 4.71 2.08
N HIS A 21 2.66 5.70 1.88
CA HIS A 21 3.79 5.59 0.95
C HIS A 21 4.79 4.49 1.35
N LEU A 22 5.07 4.34 2.64
CA LEU A 22 5.92 3.26 3.13
C LEU A 22 5.30 1.88 2.88
N THR A 23 3.99 1.74 3.09
CA THR A 23 3.27 0.48 2.83
C THR A 23 3.33 0.12 1.35
N ALA A 24 3.08 1.09 0.45
CA ALA A 24 3.19 0.88 -0.99
C ALA A 24 4.63 0.50 -1.42
N SER A 25 5.63 1.23 -0.91
CA SER A 25 7.04 0.99 -1.24
C SER A 25 7.50 -0.39 -0.77
N MET A 26 7.12 -0.78 0.46
CA MET A 26 7.44 -2.09 1.02
C MET A 26 6.75 -3.22 0.25
N THR A 27 5.51 -3.00 -0.19
CA THR A 27 4.77 -3.97 -1.02
C THR A 27 5.46 -4.17 -2.36
N SER A 28 5.84 -3.08 -3.04
CA SER A 28 6.59 -3.13 -4.31
C SER A 28 7.90 -3.90 -4.16
N MET A 29 8.69 -3.59 -3.14
CA MET A 29 9.94 -4.30 -2.87
C MET A 29 9.70 -5.78 -2.57
N SER A 30 8.58 -6.12 -1.91
CA SER A 30 8.22 -7.50 -1.62
C SER A 30 7.88 -8.31 -2.87
N PHE A 31 7.26 -7.68 -3.88
CA PHE A 31 7.07 -8.28 -5.20
C PHE A 31 8.41 -8.54 -5.90
N GLU A 32 9.38 -7.62 -5.77
CA GLU A 32 10.73 -7.86 -6.29
C GLU A 32 11.40 -9.08 -5.62
N LEU A 33 11.27 -9.22 -4.29
CA LEU A 33 11.79 -10.38 -3.57
C LEU A 33 11.16 -11.70 -4.01
N MET A 34 9.88 -11.70 -4.41
CA MET A 34 9.20 -12.89 -4.93
C MET A 34 9.76 -13.39 -6.26
N ARG A 35 10.56 -12.57 -6.96
CA ARG A 35 11.24 -12.93 -8.21
C ARG A 35 12.64 -13.51 -7.97
N SER A 36 13.14 -13.53 -6.74
CA SER A 36 14.42 -14.15 -6.37
C SER A 36 14.42 -15.64 -6.71
N GLU A 37 15.56 -16.24 -7.02
CA GLU A 37 15.68 -17.70 -7.18
C GLU A 37 15.73 -18.44 -5.84
N ASP A 38 16.13 -17.76 -4.77
CA ASP A 38 16.16 -18.31 -3.42
C ASP A 38 14.75 -18.43 -2.83
N GLU A 39 14.36 -19.65 -2.47
CA GLU A 39 13.02 -19.96 -1.99
C GLU A 39 12.70 -19.31 -0.64
N ILE A 40 13.72 -19.13 0.22
CA ILE A 40 13.54 -18.43 1.50
C ILE A 40 13.18 -16.97 1.24
N THR A 41 13.89 -16.32 0.33
CA THR A 41 13.64 -14.93 -0.08
C THR A 41 12.25 -14.76 -0.69
N LYS A 42 11.81 -15.67 -1.57
CA LYS A 42 10.44 -15.63 -2.14
C LYS A 42 9.37 -15.72 -1.06
N VAL A 43 9.51 -16.67 -0.14
CA VAL A 43 8.56 -16.87 0.96
C VAL A 43 8.54 -15.64 1.87
N ALA A 44 9.69 -15.02 2.13
CA ALA A 44 9.78 -13.79 2.89
C ALA A 44 9.04 -12.63 2.20
N GLY A 45 9.22 -12.47 0.88
CA GLY A 45 8.48 -11.48 0.07
C GLY A 45 6.97 -11.68 0.16
N ARG A 46 6.48 -12.92 -0.05
CA ARG A 46 5.05 -13.23 0.06
C ARG A 46 4.48 -12.90 1.44
N ARG A 47 5.16 -13.30 2.52
CA ARG A 47 4.74 -12.99 3.89
C ARG A 47 4.71 -11.48 4.16
N MET A 48 5.61 -10.72 3.54
CA MET A 48 5.61 -9.28 3.68
C MET A 48 4.39 -8.65 2.99
N ILE A 49 3.99 -9.13 1.81
CA ILE A 49 2.76 -8.68 1.14
C ILE A 49 1.53 -8.93 2.02
N ASP A 50 1.39 -10.14 2.58
CA ASP A 50 0.24 -10.46 3.45
C ASP A 50 0.17 -9.52 4.67
N ARG A 51 1.34 -9.16 5.22
CA ARG A 51 1.45 -8.17 6.31
C ARG A 51 1.09 -6.77 5.85
N MET A 52 1.56 -6.35 4.68
CA MET A 52 1.24 -5.02 4.13
C MET A 52 -0.25 -4.89 3.83
N ALA A 53 -0.93 -5.94 3.36
CA ALA A 53 -2.38 -5.94 3.17
C ALA A 53 -3.14 -5.70 4.49
N THR A 54 -2.68 -6.33 5.58
CA THR A 54 -3.25 -6.10 6.92
C THR A 54 -3.00 -4.68 7.41
N ILE A 55 -1.79 -4.15 7.20
CA ILE A 55 -1.44 -2.77 7.58
C ILE A 55 -2.25 -1.76 6.77
N SER A 56 -2.43 -1.99 5.46
CA SER A 56 -3.22 -1.13 4.58
C SER A 56 -4.66 -1.01 5.08
N ALA A 57 -5.29 -2.13 5.43
CA ALA A 57 -6.66 -2.12 5.97
C ALA A 57 -6.77 -1.30 7.28
N GLY A 58 -5.75 -1.35 8.14
CA GLY A 58 -5.69 -0.51 9.34
C GLY A 58 -5.49 0.97 9.02
N LEU A 59 -4.69 1.29 8.00
CA LEU A 59 -4.49 2.66 7.54
C LEU A 59 -5.75 3.25 6.89
N ASP A 60 -6.55 2.44 6.19
CA ASP A 60 -7.83 2.88 5.62
C ASP A 60 -8.80 3.36 6.73
N GLU A 61 -8.85 2.64 7.85
CA GLU A 61 -9.63 3.06 9.02
C GLU A 61 -9.06 4.33 9.68
N HIS A 62 -7.72 4.47 9.73
CA HIS A 62 -7.10 5.71 10.21
C HIS A 62 -7.48 6.90 9.32
N TRP A 63 -7.51 6.72 7.99
CA TRP A 63 -7.94 7.77 7.06
C TRP A 63 -9.40 8.16 7.25
N ARG A 64 -10.28 7.18 7.49
CA ARG A 64 -11.69 7.44 7.81
C ARG A 64 -11.80 8.35 9.05
N LEU A 65 -11.11 8.00 10.14
CA LEU A 65 -11.12 8.76 11.39
C LEU A 65 -10.49 10.15 11.25
N ILE A 66 -9.39 10.28 10.50
CA ILE A 66 -8.76 11.57 10.21
C ILE A 66 -9.72 12.47 9.42
N GLY A 67 -10.44 11.91 8.43
CA GLY A 67 -11.45 12.65 7.68
C GLY A 67 -12.59 13.16 8.57
N GLU A 68 -13.05 12.34 9.52
CA GLU A 68 -14.07 12.71 10.50
C GLU A 68 -13.59 13.81 11.46
N LEU A 69 -12.35 13.70 11.96
CA LEU A 69 -11.78 14.66 12.92
C LEU A 69 -11.43 16.01 12.29
N THR A 70 -11.00 16.02 11.03
CA THR A 70 -10.57 17.24 10.34
C THR A 70 -11.69 17.93 9.56
N GLY A 71 -12.81 17.23 9.31
CA GLY A 71 -13.88 17.69 8.42
C GLY A 71 -13.46 17.76 6.94
N VAL A 72 -12.18 17.52 6.64
CA VAL A 72 -11.65 17.42 5.28
C VAL A 72 -11.71 15.95 4.90
N HIS A 73 -12.64 15.61 4.02
CA HIS A 73 -12.59 14.30 3.36
C HIS A 73 -11.37 14.35 2.44
N VAL A 74 -10.23 13.87 2.95
CA VAL A 74 -9.05 13.62 2.15
C VAL A 74 -9.47 12.49 1.22
N ALA A 75 -9.98 12.86 0.03
CA ALA A 75 -10.09 11.93 -1.06
C ALA A 75 -8.70 11.31 -1.19
N HIS A 76 -8.62 9.98 -1.04
CA HIS A 76 -7.44 9.23 -1.40
C HIS A 76 -7.02 9.73 -2.78
N GLU A 77 -6.02 10.62 -2.85
CA GLU A 77 -5.36 10.92 -4.11
C GLU A 77 -4.95 9.56 -4.63
N GLN A 78 -5.34 9.27 -5.87
CA GLN A 78 -5.16 7.98 -6.50
C GLN A 78 -3.67 7.61 -6.38
N ILE A 79 -3.35 6.83 -5.36
CA ILE A 79 -2.05 6.23 -5.22
C ILE A 79 -2.02 5.27 -6.39
N GLU A 80 -1.12 5.50 -7.36
CA GLU A 80 -0.85 4.58 -8.44
C GLU A 80 -0.61 3.21 -7.82
N THR A 81 -1.67 2.41 -7.79
CA THR A 81 -1.65 1.08 -7.23
C THR A 81 -1.01 0.28 -8.34
N ILE A 82 0.27 -0.08 -8.15
CA ILE A 82 0.97 -0.92 -9.13
C ILE A 82 0.23 -2.25 -9.16
N GLU A 83 -0.64 -2.44 -10.15
CA GLU A 83 -1.31 -3.72 -10.40
C GLU A 83 -0.32 -4.67 -11.08
N GLU A 84 0.01 -5.76 -10.40
CA GLU A 84 0.75 -6.87 -11.01
C GLU A 84 -0.18 -7.61 -12.01
N ILE A 85 -0.06 -7.27 -13.29
CA ILE A 85 -0.77 -7.98 -14.36
C ILE A 85 -0.03 -9.28 -14.66
N GLN A 86 -0.61 -10.41 -14.23
CA GLN A 86 -0.14 -11.74 -14.62
C GLN A 86 -0.47 -11.99 -16.09
N LEU A 87 0.54 -11.96 -16.95
CA LEU A 87 0.39 -12.27 -18.37
C LEU A 87 0.19 -13.78 -18.54
N GLN A 88 -1.07 -14.21 -18.76
CA GLN A 88 -1.36 -15.61 -19.12
C GLN A 88 -0.71 -15.94 -20.47
N ALA A 89 0.02 -17.06 -20.54
CA ALA A 89 0.72 -17.48 -21.75
C ALA A 89 -0.26 -17.62 -22.94
N PRO A 90 0.13 -17.20 -24.15
CA PRO A 90 -0.74 -17.28 -25.31
C PRO A 90 -1.08 -18.75 -25.63
N PRO A 91 -2.32 -19.04 -26.05
CA PRO A 91 -2.74 -20.40 -26.38
C PRO A 91 -1.88 -20.95 -27.53
N SER A 92 -1.25 -22.10 -27.31
CA SER A 92 -0.43 -22.77 -28.32
C SER A 92 -1.31 -23.20 -29.50
N LEU A 93 -0.99 -22.71 -30.69
CA LEU A 93 -1.64 -23.12 -31.93
C LEU A 93 -1.34 -24.60 -32.24
N PRO A 94 -2.32 -25.37 -32.75
CA PRO A 94 -2.12 -26.78 -33.07
C PRO A 94 -1.15 -26.96 -34.25
N PRO A 95 -0.37 -28.05 -34.28
CA PRO A 95 0.56 -28.35 -35.36
C PRO A 95 -0.20 -28.74 -36.65
N ASN A 96 0.31 -28.26 -37.79
CA ASN A 96 -0.15 -28.58 -39.16
C ASN A 96 0.18 -30.01 -39.57
#